data_AF-A0A972C261-F1
#
_entry.id   AF-A0A972C261-F1
#
_cell.length_a   1.000
_cell.length_b   1.000
_cell.length_c   1.000
_cell.angle_alpha   90.00
_cell.angle_beta   90.00
_cell.angle_gamma   90.00
#
_symmetry.space_group_name_H-M   'P 1'
#
loop_
_entity.id
_entity.type
_entity.pdbx_description
1 polymer ?
#
loop_
_entity_poly.entity_id
_entity_poly.type
_entity_poly.pdbx_seq_one_letter_code
_entity_poly.pdbx_strand_id
1 'polypeptide(L)'
;MAAANEGKGCGTANCHAVGDKWSLAAEVEVNYPNHPPVNADSLYEDCLRCHKTGKLAFGPILHKGHYKEGDNHFTSNPDNNCQSCHQIDLTTGVFGVVYAK
;
A
#
# COMPACT_ATOMS: atom_id res chain seq x y z
N MET A 1 -17.71 -21.11 -6.28
CA MET A 1 -16.65 -20.24 -6.85
C MET A 1 -16.52 -19.06 -5.88
N ALA A 2 -15.50 -19.06 -5.04
CA ALA A 2 -15.25 -17.92 -4.15
C ALA A 2 -14.84 -16.73 -5.02
N ALA A 3 -15.50 -15.59 -4.85
CA ALA A 3 -15.09 -14.35 -5.49
C ALA A 3 -13.61 -14.14 -5.17
N ALA A 4 -12.79 -13.95 -6.20
CA ALA A 4 -11.42 -13.48 -6.01
C ALA A 4 -11.52 -12.24 -5.12
N ASN A 5 -10.77 -12.22 -4.01
CA ASN A 5 -10.63 -11.04 -3.18
C ASN A 5 -10.23 -9.90 -4.13
N GLU A 6 -11.17 -9.00 -4.42
CA GLU A 6 -10.92 -7.87 -5.31
C GLU A 6 -9.88 -7.01 -4.62
N GLY A 7 -8.61 -7.21 -5.00
CA GLY A 7 -7.45 -6.56 -4.38
C GLY A 7 -7.76 -5.09 -4.21
N LYS A 8 -7.92 -4.66 -2.96
CA LYS A 8 -8.42 -3.31 -2.70
C LYS A 8 -7.31 -2.27 -2.92
N GLY A 9 -6.06 -2.67 -3.07
CA GLY A 9 -4.96 -1.75 -3.32
C GLY A 9 -4.66 -0.85 -2.13
N CYS A 10 -3.50 -0.20 -2.16
CA CYS A 10 -3.11 0.74 -1.12
C CYS A 10 -4.01 2.00 -1.18
N GLY A 11 -4.45 2.50 -0.03
CA GLY A 11 -5.26 3.72 0.08
C GLY A 11 -6.78 3.52 0.20
N THR A 12 -7.31 2.32 -0.01
CA THR A 12 -8.76 2.10 0.11
C THR A 12 -9.29 2.20 1.53
N ALA A 13 -10.62 2.27 1.65
CA ALA A 13 -11.37 2.31 2.90
C ALA A 13 -11.00 1.22 3.93
N ASN A 14 -10.36 0.13 3.51
CA ASN A 14 -9.96 -0.97 4.38
C ASN A 14 -8.50 -0.87 4.88
N CYS A 15 -7.69 0.02 4.31
CA CYS A 15 -6.30 0.25 4.73
C CYS A 15 -6.06 1.76 4.93
N HIS A 16 -5.16 2.38 4.18
CA HIS A 16 -4.72 3.77 4.34
C HIS A 16 -5.70 4.81 3.77
N ALA A 17 -6.96 4.78 4.20
CA ALA A 17 -7.99 5.71 3.74
C ALA A 17 -7.62 7.18 3.99
N VAL A 18 -7.93 8.06 3.04
CA VAL A 18 -7.66 9.51 3.15
C VAL A 18 -8.39 10.09 4.38
N GLY A 19 -7.67 10.86 5.19
CA GLY A 19 -8.21 11.48 6.40
C GLY A 19 -8.32 10.56 7.63
N ASP A 20 -8.02 9.26 7.50
CA ASP A 20 -7.89 8.37 8.64
C ASP A 20 -6.56 8.61 9.39
N LYS A 21 -6.51 8.24 10.67
CA LYS A 21 -5.30 8.31 11.49
C LYS A 21 -4.17 7.41 10.98
N TRP A 22 -4.50 6.43 10.14
CA TRP A 22 -3.57 5.56 9.43
C TRP A 22 -3.49 5.89 7.93
N SER A 23 -3.93 7.07 7.49
CA SER A 23 -3.72 7.49 6.10
C SER A 23 -2.22 7.52 5.76
N LEU A 24 -1.88 7.41 4.47
CA LEU A 24 -0.46 7.49 4.04
C LEU A 24 0.19 8.81 4.46
N ALA A 25 -0.56 9.91 4.45
CA ALA A 25 -0.08 11.20 4.94
C ALA A 25 0.27 11.17 6.45
N ALA A 26 -0.60 10.58 7.27
CA ALA A 26 -0.37 10.42 8.71
C ALA A 26 0.83 9.51 8.99
N GLU A 27 0.98 8.40 8.27
CA GLU A 27 2.13 7.51 8.39
C GLU A 27 3.45 8.20 8.03
N VAL A 28 3.45 9.07 7.02
CA VAL A 28 4.60 9.87 6.63
C VAL A 28 4.97 10.88 7.72
N GLU A 29 4.00 11.60 8.25
CA GLU A 29 4.22 12.60 9.31
C GLU A 29 4.85 11.96 10.56
N VAL A 30 4.37 10.78 10.96
CA VAL A 30 4.84 10.08 12.18
C VAL A 30 6.19 9.40 11.96
N ASN A 31 6.34 8.65 10.87
CA ASN A 31 7.50 7.76 10.70
C ASN A 31 8.64 8.40 9.87
N TYR A 32 8.36 9.48 9.15
CA TYR A 32 9.29 10.13 8.22
C TYR A 32 9.26 11.66 8.38
N PRO A 33 9.68 12.20 9.54
CA PRO A 33 9.59 13.64 9.83
C PRO A 33 10.41 14.54 8.90
N ASN A 34 11.35 13.96 8.14
CA ASN A 34 12.16 14.67 7.14
C ASN A 34 11.61 14.52 5.71
N HIS A 35 10.46 13.87 5.52
CA HIS A 35 9.81 13.79 4.23
C HIS A 35 9.39 15.20 3.77
N PRO A 36 9.62 15.58 2.50
CA PRO A 36 9.16 16.87 2.00
C PRO A 36 7.65 17.06 2.24
N PRO A 37 7.22 18.27 2.64
CA PRO A 37 5.79 18.53 2.80
C PRO A 37 5.11 18.37 1.45
N VAL A 38 4.10 17.51 1.42
CA VAL A 38 3.26 17.25 0.24
C VAL A 38 1.82 17.39 0.68
N ASN A 39 1.02 18.10 -0.11
CA ASN A 39 -0.43 18.12 0.11
C ASN A 39 -1.00 16.83 -0.50
N ALA A 40 -1.00 15.75 0.28
CA ALA A 40 -1.42 14.43 -0.17
C ALA A 40 -2.89 14.20 0.20
N ASP A 41 -3.78 14.70 -0.67
CA ASP A 41 -5.23 14.45 -0.59
C ASP A 41 -5.63 13.13 -1.29
N SER A 42 -4.67 12.44 -1.93
CA SER A 42 -4.90 11.24 -2.74
C SER A 42 -4.42 9.95 -2.07
N LEU A 43 -4.74 8.83 -2.72
CA LEU A 43 -4.42 7.47 -2.31
C LEU A 43 -2.90 7.24 -2.44
N TYR A 44 -2.42 6.74 -3.58
CA TYR A 44 -1.00 6.39 -3.77
C TYR A 44 -0.38 7.18 -4.93
N GLU A 45 -1.19 7.83 -5.76
CA GLU A 45 -0.78 8.54 -6.97
C GLU A 45 0.17 9.71 -6.66
N ASP A 46 -0.12 10.47 -5.61
CA ASP A 46 0.77 11.57 -5.20
C ASP A 46 2.10 11.05 -4.66
N CYS A 47 2.11 9.91 -3.97
CA CYS A 47 3.34 9.27 -3.52
C CYS A 47 4.18 8.82 -4.72
N LEU A 48 3.54 8.28 -5.76
CA LEU A 48 4.21 7.82 -6.98
C LEU A 48 4.85 8.94 -7.79
N ARG A 49 4.52 10.22 -7.57
CA ARG A 49 5.21 11.34 -8.25
C ARG A 49 6.71 11.36 -7.97
N CYS A 50 7.10 11.03 -6.74
CA CYS A 50 8.51 10.94 -6.31
C CYS A 50 9.00 9.50 -6.19
N HIS A 51 8.11 8.58 -5.80
CA HIS A 51 8.47 7.19 -5.47
C HIS A 51 8.19 6.20 -6.61
N LYS A 52 8.10 6.65 -7.87
CA LYS A 52 7.82 5.75 -9.01
C LYS A 52 8.89 4.67 -9.19
N THR A 53 10.17 5.04 -9.09
CA THR A 53 11.32 4.15 -9.36
C THR A 53 12.52 4.54 -8.50
N GLY A 54 13.62 3.78 -8.63
CA GLY A 54 14.89 4.08 -7.96
C GLY A 54 14.98 3.52 -6.53
N LYS A 55 15.94 4.03 -5.76
CA LYS A 55 16.24 3.53 -4.40
C LYS A 55 15.11 3.72 -3.40
N LEU A 56 14.23 4.67 -3.66
CA LEU A 56 13.05 4.97 -2.85
C LEU A 56 11.77 4.63 -3.63
N ALA A 57 11.80 3.61 -4.49
CA ALA A 57 10.57 3.16 -5.15
C ALA A 57 9.50 2.76 -4.11
N PHE A 58 8.24 3.03 -4.43
CA PHE A 58 7.12 2.90 -3.50
C PHE A 58 6.86 1.46 -3.06
N GLY A 59 6.96 0.50 -3.99
CA GLY A 59 6.76 -0.93 -3.70
C GLY A 59 7.69 -1.45 -2.58
N PRO A 60 9.03 -1.29 -2.68
CA PRO A 60 9.95 -1.65 -1.61
C PRO A 60 9.66 -0.97 -0.26
N ILE A 61 9.21 0.29 -0.28
CA ILE A 61 8.84 1.02 0.94
C ILE A 61 7.62 0.37 1.59
N LEU A 62 6.55 0.14 0.82
CA LEU A 62 5.35 -0.55 1.32
C LEU A 62 5.67 -1.94 1.83
N HIS A 63 6.39 -2.75 1.06
CA HIS A 63 6.80 -4.08 1.49
C HIS A 63 7.59 -4.04 2.79
N LYS A 64 8.52 -3.09 2.95
CA LYS A 64 9.26 -2.96 4.20
C LYS A 64 8.36 -2.60 5.37
N GLY A 65 7.36 -1.74 5.19
CA GLY A 65 6.39 -1.39 6.24
C GLY A 65 5.48 -2.55 6.65
N HIS A 66 5.09 -3.38 5.69
CA HIS A 66 4.10 -4.44 5.88
C HIS A 66 4.71 -5.81 6.18
N TYR A 67 5.97 -6.07 5.78
CA TYR A 67 6.66 -7.35 5.98
C TYR A 67 7.85 -7.28 6.96
N LYS A 68 8.08 -6.15 7.64
CA LYS A 68 9.11 -6.11 8.69
C LYS A 68 8.76 -7.10 9.81
N GLU A 69 9.77 -7.75 10.39
CA GLU A 69 9.59 -8.59 11.58
C GLU A 69 9.01 -7.76 12.75
N GLY A 70 7.80 -8.15 13.19
CA GLY A 70 7.00 -7.49 14.22
C GLY A 70 5.50 -7.55 13.90
N ASP A 71 4.66 -7.46 14.92
CA ASP A 71 3.21 -7.33 14.74
C ASP A 71 2.89 -5.94 14.17
N ASN A 72 2.36 -5.90 12.95
CA ASN A 72 1.70 -4.73 12.39
C ASN A 72 0.28 -5.14 11.94
N HIS A 73 -0.57 -4.17 11.60
CA HIS A 73 -1.97 -4.49 11.23
C HIS A 73 -2.09 -5.40 9.99
N PHE A 74 -1.08 -5.39 9.12
CA PHE A 74 -1.03 -6.26 7.95
C PHE A 74 -0.67 -7.70 8.31
N THR A 75 0.36 -7.93 9.12
CA THR A 75 0.80 -9.29 9.49
C THR A 75 -0.08 -9.93 10.57
N SER A 76 -0.74 -9.14 11.40
CA SER A 76 -1.61 -9.63 12.48
C SER A 76 -3.02 -10.03 12.03
N ASN A 77 -3.45 -9.64 10.82
CA ASN A 77 -4.73 -10.03 10.26
C ASN A 77 -4.54 -11.15 9.22
N PRO A 78 -5.07 -12.37 9.44
CA PRO A 78 -4.90 -13.50 8.52
C PRO A 78 -5.52 -13.29 7.13
N ASP A 79 -6.46 -12.35 7.00
CA ASP A 79 -7.06 -12.00 5.71
C ASP A 79 -6.15 -11.11 4.86
N ASN A 80 -5.16 -10.46 5.48
CA ASN A 80 -4.20 -9.60 4.79
C ASN A 80 -3.06 -10.45 4.21
N ASN A 81 -2.88 -10.38 2.89
CA ASN A 81 -1.85 -11.13 2.18
C ASN A 81 -1.47 -10.43 0.87
N CYS A 82 -0.62 -11.05 0.06
CA CYS A 82 -0.18 -10.49 -1.22
C CYS A 82 -1.35 -10.05 -2.10
N GLN A 83 -2.48 -10.77 -2.06
CA GLN A 83 -3.67 -10.47 -2.86
C GLN A 83 -4.44 -9.24 -2.39
N SER A 84 -4.13 -8.70 -1.21
CA SER A 84 -4.68 -7.42 -0.75
C SER A 84 -4.27 -6.26 -1.67
N CYS A 85 -3.09 -6.36 -2.29
CA CYS A 85 -2.55 -5.35 -3.21
C CYS A 85 -2.26 -5.88 -4.63
N HIS A 86 -2.07 -7.19 -4.78
CA HIS A 86 -1.70 -7.80 -6.06
C HIS A 86 -2.80 -8.68 -6.65
N GLN A 87 -2.90 -8.69 -7.97
CA GLN A 87 -3.65 -9.70 -8.70
C GLN A 87 -2.69 -10.66 -9.38
N ILE A 88 -3.03 -11.95 -9.36
CA ILE A 88 -2.31 -12.99 -10.08
C ILE A 88 -3.03 -13.22 -11.38
N ASP A 89 -2.35 -13.02 -12.50
CA ASP A 89 -2.82 -13.59 -13.76
C ASP A 89 -2.59 -15.10 -13.72
N LEU A 90 -3.68 -15.87 -13.64
CA LEU A 90 -3.63 -17.33 -13.56
C LEU A 90 -3.15 -17.99 -14.87
N THR A 91 -3.14 -17.25 -15.98
CA THR A 91 -2.68 -17.75 -17.28
C THR A 91 -1.16 -17.63 -17.43
N THR A 92 -0.59 -16.55 -16.90
CA THR A 92 0.85 -16.25 -17.04
C THR A 92 1.65 -16.46 -15.76
N GLY A 93 0.98 -16.57 -14.61
CA GLY A 93 1.60 -16.64 -13.29
C GLY A 93 2.23 -15.31 -12.82
N VAL A 94 1.97 -14.21 -13.54
CA VAL A 94 2.55 -12.89 -13.25
C VAL A 94 1.68 -12.13 -12.25
N PHE A 95 2.32 -11.49 -11.27
CA PHE A 95 1.67 -10.58 -10.34
C PHE A 95 1.62 -9.16 -10.90
N GLY A 96 0.44 -8.54 -10.86
CA GLY A 96 0.23 -7.11 -11.10
C GLY A 96 -0.20 -6.38 -9.83
N VAL A 97 0.00 -5.06 -9.77
CA VAL A 97 -0.55 -4.24 -8.67
C VAL A 97 -1.97 -3.82 -9.02
N VAL A 98 -2.88 -3.97 -8.06
CA VAL A 98 -4.22 -3.37 -8.16
C VAL A 98 -4.17 -1.97 -7.59
N TYR A 99 -4.56 -1.05 -8.44
CA TYR A 99 -4.75 0.34 -8.10
C TYR A 99 -6.25 0.56 -7.87
N ALA A 100 -6.61 1.09 -6.71
CA ALA A 100 -7.97 1.53 -6.47
C ALA A 100 -8.26 2.69 -7.42
N LYS A 101 -9.34 2.55 -8.20
CA LYS A 101 -9.88 3.64 -9.03
C LYS A 101 -10.77 4.55 -8.20
#